data_AF-A0A3M6U8J9-F1
#
_entry.id   AF-A0A3M6U8J9-F1
#
_cell.length_a   1.000
_cell.length_b   1.000
_cell.length_c   1.000
_cell.angle_alpha   90.00
_cell.angle_beta   90.00
_cell.angle_gamma   90.00
#
_symmetry.space_group_name_H-M   'P 1'
#
loop_
_entity.id
_entity.type
_entity.pdbx_description
1 polymer ?
#
loop_
_entity_poly.entity_id
_entity_poly.type
_entity_poly.pdbx_seq_one_letter_code
_entity_poly.pdbx_strand_id
1 'polypeptide(L)'
;YLPALSSFGSFTWLPDSAHGSETCWSKGNYSLFEVLQNDLNFEDLGFHFGSRTCESSSSDLGLHQLLLIERFFKMLLILSAMIFVFVQDRVVCDRELFPVSMFKMDIDESHQSDLQENDKIELLQGGEDSERRAVGPPIDVDVQPLKNQIADAYGFQKDPNKDQWKKLPSFEGQIGKGGWAAAAQLAEQFFRNNNNHATPWQNLLATRTPINLLYITAARYLFVTHVLWVQSNRKLIACKETRDKYSGIIQSFEIPATGVCFPLPYGSATYKSDYDVGLIGVNSGTLTQSFNQYFQAAGPNGFGKPSELVFDTNVYAFTLEFAMPAMFLKIPNTFPDKVAKLETKVKYKMQELASAYYKMFKYSDNFFQALTTSAQNNMQAAPWQVLNEWLTKFDNMNTAENFKKGARTDQAFRLAHNNKYQAFVAAVSQNGGYEPNMIDNVAKALLYAAEAYHTRGAMRHVVQGMQMKAINRGEFNTPLLTYDLWVSMIENWGDANKEYAHCGPNVLIAACLNKMSKYLWRMFNAMRLVRVRMPSRSSQGLLAFGTTDDPEAAALQWRRNGQATEPKSYYNFLKKFQCNGMVNVAAQAPAANLGLSVACMTRINNVVDAYNARLAALVTNKDGDVMA
;
A
#
# COMPACT_ATOMS: atom_id res chain seq x y z
N TYR A 1 45.37 -17.02 -45.62
CA TYR A 1 45.81 -18.29 -45.00
C TYR A 1 44.60 -18.96 -44.37
N LEU A 2 44.25 -20.17 -44.84
CA LEU A 2 43.28 -21.13 -44.27
C LEU A 2 43.93 -21.90 -43.10
N PRO A 3 43.29 -22.87 -42.38
CA PRO A 3 41.92 -23.47 -42.48
C PRO A 3 40.91 -22.86 -41.46
N ALA A 4 39.69 -23.36 -41.12
CA ALA A 4 38.70 -24.37 -41.57
C ALA A 4 37.39 -24.18 -40.72
N LEU A 5 36.18 -24.70 -40.99
CA LEU A 5 35.53 -25.34 -42.16
C LEU A 5 33.97 -25.27 -42.03
N SER A 6 33.28 -25.57 -43.14
CA SER A 6 31.92 -26.16 -43.35
C SER A 6 30.81 -26.23 -42.26
N SER A 7 29.50 -26.21 -42.57
CA SER A 7 28.66 -25.70 -43.68
C SER A 7 27.21 -26.24 -43.54
N PHE A 8 26.19 -25.44 -43.90
CA PHE A 8 24.91 -25.77 -44.58
C PHE A 8 24.14 -27.11 -44.32
N GLY A 9 22.81 -27.16 -44.38
CA GLY A 9 21.85 -26.14 -44.82
C GLY A 9 20.38 -26.62 -44.72
N SER A 10 19.46 -25.80 -45.22
CA SER A 10 18.00 -25.95 -45.10
C SER A 10 17.35 -26.64 -46.30
N PHE A 11 16.24 -27.36 -46.10
CA PHE A 11 15.12 -27.42 -47.06
C PHE A 11 13.79 -27.78 -46.36
N THR A 12 12.68 -27.27 -46.89
CA THR A 12 11.30 -27.44 -46.41
C THR A 12 10.48 -28.33 -47.34
N TRP A 13 9.43 -29.01 -46.84
CA TRP A 13 8.03 -28.92 -47.30
C TRP A 13 7.09 -29.85 -46.47
N LEU A 14 5.80 -29.50 -46.44
CA LEU A 14 4.64 -30.21 -45.84
C LEU A 14 4.08 -31.29 -46.83
N PRO A 15 2.98 -32.08 -46.59
CA PRO A 15 1.95 -32.02 -45.52
C PRO A 15 1.40 -33.38 -44.96
N ASP A 16 0.33 -33.27 -44.15
CA ASP A 16 -0.90 -34.11 -44.08
C ASP A 16 -1.13 -35.32 -43.13
N SER A 17 -2.38 -35.32 -42.62
CA SER A 17 -3.29 -36.43 -42.24
C SER A 17 -3.23 -37.13 -40.85
N ALA A 18 -4.18 -36.71 -40.00
CA ALA A 18 -5.33 -37.47 -39.44
C ALA A 18 -5.20 -38.86 -38.75
N HIS A 19 -5.92 -38.99 -37.61
CA HIS A 19 -6.33 -40.20 -36.86
C HIS A 19 -5.18 -41.06 -36.23
N GLY A 20 -5.33 -41.73 -35.09
CA GLY A 20 -6.44 -41.83 -34.12
C GLY A 20 -6.08 -42.82 -32.98
N SER A 21 -7.03 -43.05 -32.05
CA SER A 21 -7.10 -44.17 -31.06
C SER A 21 -5.93 -44.47 -30.09
N GLU A 22 -6.26 -44.34 -28.80
CA GLU A 22 -6.01 -45.29 -27.68
C GLU A 22 -5.01 -46.45 -27.86
N THR A 23 -4.08 -46.61 -26.90
CA THR A 23 -4.19 -47.63 -25.81
C THR A 23 -3.00 -47.57 -24.83
N CYS A 24 -3.22 -48.01 -23.60
CA CYS A 24 -2.20 -48.09 -22.54
C CYS A 24 -1.19 -49.24 -22.78
N TRP A 25 0.01 -49.17 -22.18
CA TRP A 25 0.41 -50.09 -21.07
C TRP A 25 1.80 -49.80 -20.45
N SER A 26 1.86 -49.99 -19.13
CA SER A 26 3.01 -50.39 -18.28
C SER A 26 4.34 -49.62 -18.28
N LYS A 27 4.62 -49.03 -17.11
CA LYS A 27 5.83 -49.19 -16.24
C LYS A 27 5.40 -48.68 -14.86
N GLY A 28 5.77 -49.23 -13.71
CA GLY A 28 6.66 -50.34 -13.37
C GLY A 28 6.99 -50.18 -11.88
N ASN A 29 6.63 -51.15 -11.04
CA ASN A 29 6.57 -50.99 -9.57
C ASN A 29 7.91 -51.13 -8.84
N TYR A 30 7.84 -50.82 -7.54
CA TYR A 30 8.70 -51.13 -6.38
C TYR A 30 9.59 -49.97 -5.90
N SER A 31 9.15 -49.17 -4.91
CA SER A 31 9.02 -49.43 -3.44
C SER A 31 10.27 -48.96 -2.67
N LEU A 32 10.22 -48.48 -1.43
CA LEU A 32 9.47 -49.00 -0.28
C LEU A 32 9.31 -47.91 0.82
N PHE A 33 8.12 -47.81 1.46
CA PHE A 33 7.82 -47.64 2.91
C PHE A 33 8.65 -46.64 3.78
N GLU A 34 8.17 -45.98 4.84
CA GLU A 34 6.90 -45.94 5.63
C GLU A 34 6.92 -44.56 6.39
N VAL A 35 5.86 -43.99 6.99
CA VAL A 35 5.24 -44.35 8.28
C VAL A 35 3.97 -43.47 8.50
N LEU A 36 2.85 -44.13 8.82
CA LEU A 36 1.62 -43.65 9.49
C LEU A 36 0.78 -42.47 8.93
N GLN A 37 -0.40 -42.86 8.42
CA GLN A 37 -1.65 -42.13 8.46
C GLN A 37 -2.70 -43.03 9.12
N ASN A 38 -3.51 -42.50 10.04
CA ASN A 38 -4.73 -43.05 10.67
C ASN A 38 -5.58 -41.80 11.01
N ASP A 39 -6.91 -41.74 10.88
CA ASP A 39 -7.94 -42.78 10.84
C ASP A 39 -9.11 -42.45 9.87
N LEU A 40 -10.00 -43.43 9.67
CA LEU A 40 -11.36 -43.40 9.11
C LEU A 40 -11.53 -43.39 7.56
N ASN A 41 -11.65 -44.61 7.01
CA ASN A 41 -12.32 -44.91 5.75
C ASN A 41 -13.85 -44.99 5.92
N PHE A 42 -14.61 -44.60 4.89
CA PHE A 42 -15.96 -45.08 4.62
C PHE A 42 -16.20 -45.10 3.09
N GLU A 43 -15.71 -46.15 2.43
CA GLU A 43 -16.22 -46.58 1.13
C GLU A 43 -17.10 -47.82 1.35
N ASP A 44 -18.41 -47.66 1.20
CA ASP A 44 -19.31 -48.69 0.68
C ASP A 44 -20.71 -48.09 0.51
N LEU A 45 -21.17 -47.94 -0.75
CA LEU A 45 -22.58 -47.88 -1.19
C LEU A 45 -22.63 -47.53 -2.69
N GLY A 46 -22.29 -48.49 -3.54
CA GLY A 46 -22.56 -48.40 -4.97
C GLY A 46 -24.04 -48.65 -5.28
N PHE A 47 -24.61 -47.91 -6.24
CA PHE A 47 -25.92 -48.24 -6.82
C PHE A 47 -25.91 -48.09 -8.35
N HIS A 48 -26.16 -49.21 -9.04
CA HIS A 48 -26.50 -49.25 -10.46
C HIS A 48 -28.02 -49.02 -10.65
N PHE A 49 -28.40 -48.39 -11.76
CA PHE A 49 -29.79 -48.31 -12.21
C PHE A 49 -30.22 -49.58 -12.94
N GLY A 50 -31.38 -50.15 -12.57
CA GLY A 50 -31.97 -51.33 -13.20
C GLY A 50 -33.50 -51.38 -13.02
N SER A 51 -34.22 -51.73 -14.07
CA SER A 51 -35.66 -51.48 -14.28
C SER A 51 -36.68 -52.47 -13.66
N ARG A 52 -37.95 -51.99 -13.56
CA ARG A 52 -39.26 -52.70 -13.65
C ARG A 52 -40.05 -53.17 -12.40
N THR A 53 -41.18 -52.47 -12.20
CA THR A 53 -42.58 -52.94 -11.99
C THR A 53 -43.09 -53.63 -10.71
N CYS A 54 -44.33 -53.23 -10.35
CA CYS A 54 -45.40 -53.87 -9.57
C CYS A 54 -45.55 -53.58 -8.05
N GLU A 55 -46.56 -52.75 -7.78
CA GLU A 55 -47.61 -52.83 -6.73
C GLU A 55 -47.33 -53.34 -5.30
N SER A 56 -47.63 -52.48 -4.32
CA SER A 56 -48.71 -52.62 -3.31
C SER A 56 -48.37 -52.27 -1.85
N SER A 57 -49.31 -51.54 -1.24
CA SER A 57 -49.64 -51.44 0.20
C SER A 57 -48.63 -50.90 1.26
N SER A 58 -49.06 -49.77 1.84
CA SER A 58 -49.18 -49.47 3.28
C SER A 58 -47.94 -49.25 4.17
N SER A 59 -47.76 -47.98 4.53
CA SER A 59 -47.54 -47.46 5.89
C SER A 59 -46.51 -48.15 6.81
N ASP A 60 -45.27 -47.64 6.83
CA ASP A 60 -44.61 -47.17 8.07
C ASP A 60 -43.29 -46.40 7.82
N LEU A 61 -43.33 -45.37 6.95
CA LEU A 61 -42.15 -44.54 6.63
C LEU A 61 -42.20 -43.08 7.13
N GLY A 62 -43.20 -42.72 7.94
CA GLY A 62 -43.39 -41.34 8.41
C GLY A 62 -42.39 -40.88 9.47
N LEU A 63 -42.07 -41.73 10.45
CA LEU A 63 -41.34 -41.29 11.65
C LEU A 63 -39.81 -41.24 11.45
N HIS A 64 -39.24 -42.18 10.69
CA HIS A 64 -37.79 -42.28 10.53
C HIS A 64 -37.23 -41.22 9.57
N GLN A 65 -37.97 -40.84 8.53
CA GLN A 65 -37.59 -39.72 7.67
C GLN A 65 -37.73 -38.37 8.38
N LEU A 66 -38.78 -38.15 9.20
CA LEU A 66 -38.87 -36.93 10.01
C LEU A 66 -37.69 -36.80 11.00
N LEU A 67 -37.32 -37.88 11.69
CA LEU A 67 -36.17 -37.88 12.61
C LEU A 67 -34.83 -37.64 11.91
N LEU A 68 -34.66 -38.13 10.68
CA LEU A 68 -33.48 -37.84 9.86
C LEU A 68 -33.45 -36.38 9.39
N ILE A 69 -34.58 -35.83 8.95
CA ILE A 69 -34.69 -34.42 8.55
C ILE A 69 -34.47 -33.50 9.77
N GLU A 70 -35.02 -33.82 10.93
CA GLU A 70 -34.83 -33.04 12.16
C GLU A 70 -33.37 -33.08 12.63
N ARG A 71 -32.71 -34.25 12.56
CA ARG A 71 -31.27 -34.38 12.84
C ARG A 71 -30.42 -33.63 11.82
N PHE A 72 -30.78 -33.67 10.54
CA PHE A 72 -30.08 -32.92 9.49
C PHE A 72 -30.23 -31.41 9.70
N PHE A 73 -31.42 -30.91 10.02
CA PHE A 73 -31.64 -29.50 10.35
C PHE A 73 -30.96 -29.08 11.65
N LYS A 74 -30.94 -29.92 12.69
CA LYS A 74 -30.18 -29.66 13.93
C LYS A 74 -28.67 -29.64 13.65
N MET A 75 -28.16 -30.55 12.83
CA MET A 75 -26.76 -30.54 12.42
C MET A 75 -26.43 -29.32 11.56
N LEU A 76 -27.32 -28.90 10.65
CA LEU A 76 -27.17 -27.68 9.85
C LEU A 76 -27.21 -26.42 10.73
N LEU A 77 -28.09 -26.39 11.74
CA LEU A 77 -28.15 -25.31 12.74
C LEU A 77 -26.88 -25.27 13.60
N ILE A 78 -26.37 -26.41 14.04
CA ILE A 78 -25.09 -26.50 14.76
C ILE A 78 -23.93 -26.11 13.85
N LEU A 79 -23.91 -26.50 12.58
CA LEU A 79 -22.89 -26.06 11.62
C LEU A 79 -22.97 -24.56 11.37
N SER A 80 -24.17 -24.01 11.17
CA SER A 80 -24.36 -22.56 10.95
C SER A 80 -24.10 -21.73 12.21
N ALA A 81 -24.37 -22.27 13.41
CA ALA A 81 -24.01 -21.66 14.68
C ALA A 81 -22.50 -21.76 14.95
N MET A 82 -21.86 -22.87 14.60
CA MET A 82 -20.39 -22.99 14.64
C MET A 82 -19.75 -22.04 13.61
N ILE A 83 -20.30 -21.91 12.40
CA ILE A 83 -19.85 -20.91 11.41
C ILE A 83 -20.08 -19.50 11.97
N PHE A 84 -21.22 -19.19 12.60
CA PHE A 84 -21.45 -17.88 13.24
C PHE A 84 -20.45 -17.61 14.38
N VAL A 85 -20.16 -18.60 15.23
CA VAL A 85 -19.20 -18.46 16.34
C VAL A 85 -17.75 -18.35 15.81
N PHE A 86 -17.37 -19.12 14.78
CA PHE A 86 -16.07 -18.99 14.12
C PHE A 86 -15.92 -17.67 13.32
N VAL A 87 -17.03 -17.06 12.86
CA VAL A 87 -17.05 -15.76 12.17
C VAL A 87 -17.15 -14.58 13.15
N GLN A 88 -17.65 -14.77 14.37
CA GLN A 88 -17.78 -13.69 15.36
C GLN A 88 -16.65 -13.59 16.39
N ASP A 89 -15.88 -14.65 16.66
CA ASP A 89 -14.80 -14.65 17.68
C ASP A 89 -13.37 -14.66 17.12
N ARG A 90 -13.18 -14.18 15.89
CA ARG A 90 -11.87 -13.80 15.34
C ARG A 90 -11.69 -12.29 15.23
N VAL A 91 -11.86 -11.60 16.36
CA VAL A 91 -11.06 -10.40 16.64
C VAL A 91 -9.63 -10.85 16.92
N VAL A 92 -8.93 -11.30 15.86
CA VAL A 92 -7.50 -11.57 15.96
C VAL A 92 -6.85 -10.21 16.21
N CYS A 93 -6.34 -10.04 17.42
CA CYS A 93 -5.46 -8.92 17.74
C CYS A 93 -4.09 -9.20 17.10
N ASP A 94 -4.06 -9.23 15.77
CA ASP A 94 -2.85 -9.37 14.99
C ASP A 94 -1.98 -8.14 15.22
N ARG A 95 -1.05 -8.31 16.17
CA ARG A 95 0.24 -7.64 16.13
C ARG A 95 1.04 -8.23 14.97
N GLU A 96 0.53 -8.07 13.76
CA GLU A 96 1.38 -7.86 12.60
C GLU A 96 2.33 -6.72 12.99
N LEU A 97 3.64 -6.98 12.91
CA LEU A 97 4.65 -5.95 12.97
C LEU A 97 4.73 -5.27 11.60
N PHE A 98 3.58 -4.73 11.18
CA PHE A 98 3.61 -3.45 10.50
C PHE A 98 4.43 -2.50 11.38
N PRO A 99 5.26 -1.63 10.78
CA PRO A 99 5.60 -0.39 11.44
C PRO A 99 4.30 0.18 11.99
N VAL A 100 4.32 0.66 13.23
CA VAL A 100 3.19 1.47 13.64
C VAL A 100 3.27 2.67 12.72
N SER A 101 2.31 2.80 11.81
CA SER A 101 2.03 4.00 11.01
C SER A 101 1.63 5.11 11.99
N MET A 102 2.63 5.52 12.77
CA MET A 102 2.59 6.54 13.79
C MET A 102 2.89 7.87 13.11
N PHE A 103 1.98 8.19 12.19
CA PHE A 103 1.30 9.48 12.23
C PHE A 103 0.57 9.63 13.58
N LYS A 104 1.33 9.57 14.69
CA LYS A 104 0.93 10.09 15.99
C LYS A 104 1.07 11.59 15.88
N MET A 105 0.10 12.15 15.16
CA MET A 105 -0.13 13.56 14.91
C MET A 105 1.09 14.29 14.34
N ASP A 106 1.31 14.14 13.04
CA ASP A 106 2.11 15.14 12.31
C ASP A 106 1.24 16.37 12.08
N ILE A 107 1.28 17.25 13.08
CA ILE A 107 0.55 18.52 13.19
C ILE A 107 0.79 19.44 11.98
N ASP A 108 1.90 19.28 11.28
CA ASP A 108 2.38 20.19 10.24
C ASP A 108 2.75 19.51 8.90
N GLU A 109 1.73 19.01 8.19
CA GLU A 109 1.55 19.48 6.81
C GLU A 109 0.75 20.79 6.83
N SER A 110 1.35 21.83 7.42
CA SER A 110 0.92 23.19 7.19
C SER A 110 1.17 23.51 5.72
N HIS A 111 0.22 24.22 5.11
CA HIS A 111 0.52 24.90 3.86
C HIS A 111 1.72 25.83 4.14
N GLN A 112 2.82 25.63 3.42
CA GLN A 112 3.55 26.80 2.93
C GLN A 112 2.56 27.56 2.07
N SER A 113 1.87 28.49 2.69
CA SER A 113 1.16 29.56 2.01
C SER A 113 2.22 30.41 1.32
N ASP A 114 1.98 30.71 0.05
CA ASP A 114 2.68 31.78 -0.66
C ASP A 114 2.18 33.11 -0.07
N LEU A 115 2.61 33.43 1.16
CA LEU A 115 2.49 34.76 1.75
C LEU A 115 3.76 35.54 1.42
N GLN A 116 3.56 36.72 0.84
CA GLN A 116 4.62 37.55 0.30
C GLN A 116 5.61 37.97 1.39
N GLU A 117 6.89 38.04 1.05
CA GLU A 117 7.89 38.83 1.78
C GLU A 117 7.51 40.32 1.68
N ASN A 118 6.56 40.79 2.50
CA ASN A 118 6.30 42.20 2.80
C ASN A 118 5.25 42.31 3.91
N ASP A 119 5.67 42.09 5.15
CA ASP A 119 5.11 42.77 6.34
C ASP A 119 6.06 42.58 7.53
N LYS A 120 7.10 43.43 7.57
CA LYS A 120 7.92 43.59 8.78
C LYS A 120 7.16 44.49 9.74
N ILE A 121 6.49 43.91 10.72
CA ILE A 121 6.08 44.65 11.92
C ILE A 121 7.29 44.67 12.86
N GLU A 122 7.90 45.84 13.03
CA GLU A 122 8.86 46.08 14.09
C GLU A 122 8.16 45.94 15.44
N LEU A 123 8.64 45.02 16.28
CA LEU A 123 8.32 45.01 17.71
C LEU A 123 9.53 45.52 18.49
N LEU A 124 9.26 46.49 19.35
CA LEU A 124 10.23 47.38 19.97
C LEU A 124 11.16 46.67 20.96
N GLN A 125 12.36 47.22 21.10
CA GLN A 125 13.35 46.82 22.10
C GLN A 125 12.84 47.08 23.53
N GLY A 126 13.12 46.16 24.46
CA GLY A 126 12.95 46.41 25.89
C GLY A 126 13.04 45.14 26.75
N GLY A 127 14.14 45.00 27.50
CA GLY A 127 14.31 43.94 28.51
C GLY A 127 15.59 43.12 28.32
N GLU A 128 16.68 43.58 28.93
CA GLU A 128 17.83 42.71 29.21
C GLU A 128 17.43 41.73 30.33
N ASP A 129 17.13 40.49 29.96
CA ASP A 129 17.05 39.38 30.91
C ASP A 129 17.91 38.22 30.39
N SER A 130 18.76 37.69 31.27
CA SER A 130 19.87 36.82 30.86
C SER A 130 19.40 35.54 30.16
N GLU A 131 19.75 35.35 28.88
CA GLU A 131 19.53 34.11 28.14
C GLU A 131 20.24 32.92 28.81
N ARG A 132 19.54 32.21 29.71
CA ARG A 132 19.82 30.80 29.93
C ARG A 132 19.42 30.05 28.67
N ARG A 133 20.36 29.92 27.71
CA ARG A 133 20.22 28.99 26.58
C ARG A 133 19.74 27.65 27.12
N ALA A 134 18.54 27.25 26.74
CA ALA A 134 18.06 25.91 27.02
C ALA A 134 19.04 24.92 26.38
N VAL A 135 19.81 24.21 27.21
CA VAL A 135 20.71 23.17 26.74
C VAL A 135 19.81 22.10 26.12
N GLY A 136 19.94 21.91 24.80
CA GLY A 136 19.15 20.94 24.07
C GLY A 136 19.31 19.52 24.67
N PRO A 137 18.31 18.64 24.49
CA PRO A 137 18.38 17.28 25.01
C PRO A 137 19.69 16.59 24.57
N PRO A 138 20.35 15.85 25.48
CA PRO A 138 21.65 15.25 25.21
C PRO A 138 21.57 14.23 24.07
N ILE A 139 22.67 14.17 23.31
CA ILE A 139 22.86 13.19 22.24
C ILE A 139 23.62 11.99 22.82
N ASP A 140 23.19 10.78 22.48
CA ASP A 140 23.81 9.57 23.02
C ASP A 140 25.22 9.37 22.44
N VAL A 141 26.13 8.80 23.23
CA VAL A 141 27.54 8.64 22.86
C VAL A 141 27.72 7.83 21.57
N ASP A 142 26.86 6.83 21.33
CA ASP A 142 26.86 6.02 20.11
C ASP A 142 26.19 6.71 18.89
N VAL A 143 25.43 7.79 19.13
CA VAL A 143 24.76 8.60 18.10
C VAL A 143 25.58 9.84 17.72
N GLN A 144 26.44 10.35 18.62
CA GLN A 144 27.31 11.50 18.36
C GLN A 144 28.17 11.37 17.08
N PRO A 145 28.74 10.18 16.72
CA PRO A 145 29.41 9.98 15.43
C PRO A 145 28.47 10.14 14.24
N LEU A 146 27.22 9.67 14.33
CA LEU A 146 26.22 9.78 13.27
C LEU A 146 25.84 11.24 13.02
N LYS A 147 25.71 12.06 14.08
CA LYS A 147 25.56 13.51 13.92
C LYS A 147 26.76 14.09 13.16
N ASN A 148 27.96 13.96 13.72
CA ASN A 148 29.11 14.75 13.29
C ASN A 148 29.66 14.29 11.91
N GLN A 149 29.65 12.98 11.65
CA GLN A 149 30.26 12.37 10.46
C GLN A 149 29.26 12.01 9.35
N ILE A 150 27.94 12.10 9.62
CA ILE A 150 26.89 11.86 8.61
C ILE A 150 25.99 13.09 8.47
N ALA A 151 25.28 13.48 9.53
CA ALA A 151 24.28 14.54 9.40
C ALA A 151 24.92 15.90 9.05
N ASP A 152 25.89 16.35 9.84
CA ASP A 152 26.59 17.62 9.62
C ASP A 152 27.43 17.56 8.32
N ALA A 153 28.19 16.47 8.14
CA ALA A 153 29.17 16.32 7.05
C ALA A 153 28.53 16.26 5.65
N TYR A 154 27.31 15.72 5.53
CA TYR A 154 26.60 15.60 4.24
C TYR A 154 25.42 16.58 4.10
N GLY A 155 25.34 17.60 4.97
CA GLY A 155 24.46 18.76 4.76
C GLY A 155 22.98 18.55 5.07
N PHE A 156 22.67 17.65 6.01
CA PHE A 156 21.34 17.63 6.62
C PHE A 156 21.14 18.89 7.48
N GLN A 157 19.97 19.52 7.42
CA GLN A 157 19.68 20.73 8.20
C GLN A 157 18.48 20.49 9.11
N LYS A 158 18.70 20.47 10.43
CA LYS A 158 17.63 20.37 11.42
C LYS A 158 16.79 21.66 11.43
N ASP A 159 15.49 21.52 11.65
CA ASP A 159 14.64 22.64 12.07
C ASP A 159 15.03 23.10 13.49
N PRO A 160 15.29 24.40 13.75
CA PRO A 160 15.70 24.85 15.07
C PRO A 160 14.65 24.58 16.16
N ASN A 161 13.36 24.60 15.80
CA ASN A 161 12.24 24.58 16.74
C ASN A 161 11.51 23.23 16.80
N LYS A 162 11.82 22.30 15.89
CA LYS A 162 11.12 21.01 15.73
C LYS A 162 12.10 19.84 15.54
N ASP A 163 11.69 18.64 15.92
CA ASP A 163 12.48 17.42 15.72
C ASP A 163 12.24 16.85 14.30
N GLN A 164 12.65 17.63 13.31
CA GLN A 164 12.54 17.31 11.89
C GLN A 164 13.70 17.89 11.10
N TRP A 165 13.92 17.37 9.91
CA TRP A 165 14.81 17.96 8.92
C TRP A 165 14.09 19.09 8.18
N LYS A 166 14.64 20.30 8.26
CA LYS A 166 14.30 21.43 7.38
C LYS A 166 14.76 21.19 5.94
N LYS A 167 15.87 20.44 5.78
CA LYS A 167 16.40 20.03 4.46
C LYS A 167 17.11 18.67 4.56
N LEU A 168 16.75 17.76 3.64
CA LEU A 168 17.52 16.55 3.33
C LEU A 168 18.49 16.83 2.16
N PRO A 169 19.67 16.18 2.12
CA PRO A 169 20.58 16.28 0.99
C PRO A 169 20.19 15.35 -0.17
N SER A 170 20.50 15.76 -1.40
CA SER A 170 20.45 14.89 -2.59
C SER A 170 21.66 13.96 -2.73
N PHE A 171 22.71 14.20 -1.93
CA PHE A 171 24.06 13.64 -2.12
C PHE A 171 24.62 13.85 -3.54
N GLU A 172 24.09 14.82 -4.30
CA GLU A 172 24.52 15.10 -5.66
C GLU A 172 26.02 15.44 -5.67
N GLY A 173 26.77 14.71 -6.50
CA GLY A 173 28.23 14.84 -6.52
C GLY A 173 28.94 14.49 -5.21
N GLN A 174 28.32 13.74 -4.30
CA GLN A 174 28.93 13.25 -3.05
C GLN A 174 29.01 11.71 -2.99
N ILE A 175 28.02 11.01 -3.55
CA ILE A 175 27.98 9.53 -3.59
C ILE A 175 29.29 8.98 -4.18
N GLY A 176 29.94 8.07 -3.47
CA GLY A 176 31.18 7.42 -3.90
C GLY A 176 32.46 8.25 -3.83
N LYS A 177 32.41 9.51 -3.36
CA LYS A 177 33.62 10.33 -3.12
C LYS A 177 34.32 10.00 -1.80
N GLY A 178 35.47 10.62 -1.55
CA GLY A 178 36.22 10.47 -0.32
C GLY A 178 35.35 10.70 0.93
N GLY A 179 35.48 9.82 1.92
CA GLY A 179 34.64 9.81 3.13
C GLY A 179 33.32 9.03 3.01
N TRP A 180 32.74 8.87 1.81
CA TRP A 180 31.42 8.24 1.62
C TRP A 180 31.37 6.80 2.15
N ALA A 181 32.38 5.99 1.81
CA ALA A 181 32.45 4.60 2.25
C ALA A 181 32.66 4.47 3.77
N ALA A 182 33.45 5.35 4.38
CA ALA A 182 33.68 5.36 5.83
C ALA A 182 32.41 5.78 6.59
N ALA A 183 31.70 6.79 6.10
CA ALA A 183 30.40 7.22 6.66
C ALA A 183 29.33 6.12 6.54
N ALA A 184 29.31 5.39 5.42
CA ALA A 184 28.43 4.23 5.25
C ALA A 184 28.80 3.08 6.19
N GLN A 185 30.08 2.76 6.36
CA GLN A 185 30.56 1.73 7.28
C GLN A 185 30.25 2.08 8.74
N LEU A 186 30.33 3.36 9.12
CA LEU A 186 29.92 3.84 10.45
C LEU A 186 28.42 3.60 10.70
N ALA A 187 27.56 3.97 9.74
CA ALA A 187 26.13 3.69 9.82
C ALA A 187 25.84 2.18 9.87
N GLU A 188 26.49 1.40 9.00
CA GLU A 188 26.37 -0.06 8.97
C GLU A 188 26.71 -0.68 10.33
N GLN A 189 27.83 -0.28 10.95
CA GLN A 189 28.26 -0.78 12.26
C GLN A 189 27.26 -0.41 13.36
N PHE A 190 26.76 0.82 13.39
CA PHE A 190 25.71 1.24 14.32
C PHE A 190 24.48 0.33 14.20
N PHE A 191 24.04 0.08 12.97
CA PHE A 191 22.88 -0.76 12.71
C PHE A 191 23.11 -2.24 13.03
N ARG A 192 24.30 -2.79 12.74
CA ARG A 192 24.67 -4.16 13.12
C ARG A 192 24.68 -4.33 14.64
N ASN A 193 25.19 -3.35 15.39
CA ASN A 193 25.19 -3.35 16.86
C ASN A 193 23.76 -3.36 17.46
N ASN A 194 22.76 -2.86 16.73
CA ASN A 194 21.36 -2.81 17.17
C ASN A 194 20.48 -3.92 16.53
N ASN A 195 21.05 -4.83 15.71
CA ASN A 195 20.30 -5.86 14.97
C ASN A 195 19.97 -7.14 15.79
N ASN A 196 20.15 -7.11 17.11
CA ASN A 196 19.86 -8.24 18.01
C ASN A 196 18.36 -8.44 18.30
N HIS A 197 17.51 -7.42 18.10
CA HIS A 197 16.06 -7.52 18.30
C HIS A 197 15.32 -8.10 17.08
N ALA A 198 14.10 -8.61 17.25
CA ALA A 198 13.25 -9.04 16.13
C ALA A 198 12.86 -7.86 15.22
N THR A 199 12.55 -6.70 15.81
CA THR A 199 12.30 -5.41 15.14
C THR A 199 13.27 -4.33 15.66
N PRO A 200 14.54 -4.31 15.19
CA PRO A 200 15.55 -3.33 15.59
C PRO A 200 15.07 -1.87 15.59
N TRP A 201 14.36 -1.45 14.55
CA TRP A 201 13.85 -0.09 14.45
C TRP A 201 12.86 0.29 15.56
N GLN A 202 11.93 -0.60 15.89
CA GLN A 202 10.96 -0.35 16.97
C GLN A 202 11.63 -0.27 18.34
N ASN A 203 12.68 -1.06 18.56
CA ASN A 203 13.49 -0.95 19.79
C ASN A 203 14.16 0.43 19.88
N LEU A 204 14.69 0.96 18.77
CA LEU A 204 15.23 2.31 18.71
C LEU A 204 14.14 3.36 18.99
N LEU A 205 12.98 3.28 18.34
CA LEU A 205 11.84 4.19 18.58
C LEU A 205 11.37 4.19 20.05
N ALA A 206 11.47 3.06 20.74
CA ALA A 206 11.06 2.92 22.13
C ALA A 206 12.11 3.38 23.16
N THR A 207 13.40 3.43 22.78
CA THR A 207 14.52 3.65 23.71
C THR A 207 15.28 4.96 23.50
N ARG A 208 15.14 5.61 22.34
CA ARG A 208 15.91 6.80 21.97
C ARG A 208 15.07 8.07 21.98
N THR A 209 15.72 9.19 22.28
CA THR A 209 15.08 10.52 22.26
C THR A 209 14.76 10.95 20.81
N PRO A 210 13.79 11.86 20.59
CA PRO A 210 13.49 12.44 19.28
C PRO A 210 14.72 12.94 18.51
N ILE A 211 15.64 13.62 19.21
CA ILE A 211 16.86 14.17 18.60
C ILE A 211 17.86 13.07 18.21
N ASN A 212 18.00 12.01 19.02
CA ASN A 212 18.84 10.85 18.68
C ASN A 212 18.27 10.10 17.48
N LEU A 213 16.96 9.84 17.48
CA LEU A 213 16.25 9.21 16.37
C LEU A 213 16.44 10.01 15.07
N LEU A 214 16.39 11.34 15.13
CA LEU A 214 16.63 12.19 13.96
C LEU A 214 18.01 11.91 13.33
N TYR A 215 19.10 11.92 14.12
CA TYR A 215 20.43 11.60 13.57
C TYR A 215 20.57 10.14 13.12
N ILE A 216 19.86 9.19 13.74
CA ILE A 216 19.78 7.81 13.26
C ILE A 216 19.06 7.74 11.90
N THR A 217 18.03 8.55 11.64
CA THR A 217 17.41 8.63 10.29
C THR A 217 18.36 9.16 9.21
N ALA A 218 19.31 10.05 9.57
CA ALA A 218 20.34 10.48 8.62
C ALA A 218 21.32 9.35 8.28
N ALA A 219 21.71 8.54 9.27
CA ALA A 219 22.51 7.33 9.05
C ALA A 219 21.77 6.29 8.20
N ARG A 220 20.47 6.09 8.44
CA ARG A 220 19.57 5.27 7.61
C ARG A 220 19.56 5.73 6.15
N TYR A 221 19.33 7.04 5.93
CA TYR A 221 19.29 7.67 4.60
C TYR A 221 20.59 7.46 3.82
N LEU A 222 21.75 7.73 4.45
CA LEU A 222 23.06 7.52 3.83
C LEU A 222 23.34 6.05 3.54
N PHE A 223 23.11 5.15 4.50
CA PHE A 223 23.45 3.73 4.36
C PHE A 223 22.60 3.04 3.29
N VAL A 224 21.29 3.27 3.26
CA VAL A 224 20.39 2.75 2.21
C VAL A 224 20.83 3.23 0.83
N THR A 225 21.18 4.52 0.70
CA THR A 225 21.72 5.08 -0.55
C THR A 225 23.05 4.43 -0.94
N HIS A 226 23.94 4.17 0.03
CA HIS A 226 25.20 3.48 -0.21
C HIS A 226 24.99 2.04 -0.71
N VAL A 227 24.11 1.27 -0.08
CA VAL A 227 23.80 -0.10 -0.52
C VAL A 227 23.23 -0.09 -1.94
N LEU A 228 22.24 0.77 -2.23
CA LEU A 228 21.70 0.90 -3.58
C LEU A 228 22.78 1.31 -4.60
N TRP A 229 23.68 2.21 -4.24
CA TRP A 229 24.83 2.56 -5.09
C TRP A 229 25.76 1.37 -5.35
N VAL A 230 26.14 0.60 -4.32
CA VAL A 230 26.96 -0.61 -4.50
C VAL A 230 26.25 -1.65 -5.38
N GLN A 231 24.99 -1.98 -5.05
CA GLN A 231 24.21 -2.99 -5.78
C GLN A 231 23.91 -2.59 -7.23
N SER A 232 23.86 -1.29 -7.54
CA SER A 232 23.75 -0.79 -8.93
C SER A 232 25.04 -0.93 -9.75
N ASN A 233 26.10 -1.53 -9.19
CA ASN A 233 27.47 -1.44 -9.71
C ASN A 233 27.94 0.02 -9.87
N ARG A 234 27.71 0.83 -8.81
CA ARG A 234 28.12 2.24 -8.67
C ARG A 234 27.48 3.21 -9.69
N LYS A 235 26.31 2.84 -10.24
CA LYS A 235 25.58 3.55 -11.30
C LYS A 235 24.44 4.45 -10.82
N LEU A 236 23.92 4.21 -9.61
CA LEU A 236 22.85 4.99 -9.01
C LEU A 236 23.31 6.43 -8.77
N ILE A 237 22.45 7.38 -9.16
CA ILE A 237 22.55 8.79 -8.79
C ILE A 237 21.17 9.30 -8.34
N ALA A 238 21.12 10.49 -7.74
CA ALA A 238 19.84 11.19 -7.56
C ALA A 238 19.24 11.56 -8.93
N CYS A 239 17.92 11.50 -9.07
CA CYS A 239 17.24 11.95 -10.28
C CYS A 239 17.36 13.48 -10.38
N LYS A 240 17.68 13.98 -11.57
CA LYS A 240 17.71 15.43 -11.82
C LYS A 240 16.28 15.92 -12.03
N GLU A 241 15.80 16.71 -11.08
CA GLU A 241 14.48 17.33 -11.11
C GLU A 241 14.48 18.65 -11.88
N THR A 242 13.47 18.87 -12.70
CA THR A 242 13.10 20.20 -13.21
C THR A 242 11.87 20.68 -12.47
N ARG A 243 11.92 21.89 -11.91
CA ARG A 243 10.85 22.51 -11.14
C ARG A 243 10.43 23.83 -11.78
N ASP A 244 9.14 24.15 -11.69
CA ASP A 244 8.69 25.49 -12.07
C ASP A 244 9.35 26.55 -11.18
N LYS A 245 9.81 27.64 -11.79
CA LYS A 245 10.59 28.69 -11.11
C LYS A 245 9.77 29.46 -10.07
N TYR A 246 8.47 29.62 -10.29
CA TYR A 246 7.59 30.44 -9.45
C TYR A 246 6.81 29.58 -8.46
N SER A 247 6.34 28.43 -8.92
CA SER A 247 5.47 27.53 -8.16
C SER A 247 6.28 26.48 -7.36
N GLY A 248 7.50 26.14 -7.80
CA GLY A 248 8.35 25.12 -7.19
C GLY A 248 7.87 23.66 -7.41
N ILE A 249 6.76 23.47 -8.15
CA ILE A 249 6.21 22.16 -8.50
C ILE A 249 7.17 21.41 -9.42
N ILE A 250 7.28 20.10 -9.23
CA ILE A 250 8.08 19.23 -10.09
C ILE A 250 7.38 19.09 -11.45
N GLN A 251 8.03 19.60 -12.49
CA GLN A 251 7.57 19.45 -13.87
C GLN A 251 8.04 18.10 -14.44
N SER A 252 9.31 17.74 -14.22
CA SER A 252 9.86 16.49 -14.75
C SER A 252 11.09 15.96 -13.99
N PHE A 253 11.37 14.68 -14.19
CA PHE A 253 12.59 13.98 -13.77
C PHE A 253 13.38 13.54 -15.00
N GLU A 254 14.68 13.81 -15.03
CA GLU A 254 15.59 13.33 -16.06
C GLU A 254 16.19 11.98 -15.65
N ILE A 255 15.81 10.90 -16.35
CA ILE A 255 16.36 9.55 -16.10
C ILE A 255 17.79 9.49 -16.65
N PRO A 256 18.79 9.06 -15.87
CA PRO A 256 20.18 9.01 -16.34
C PRO A 256 20.41 7.88 -17.34
N ALA A 257 21.43 8.06 -18.19
CA ALA A 257 21.90 7.01 -19.11
C ALA A 257 22.41 5.74 -18.38
N THR A 258 22.68 5.83 -17.08
CA THR A 258 22.98 4.67 -16.23
C THR A 258 21.77 3.76 -15.97
N GLY A 259 20.56 4.21 -16.29
CA GLY A 259 19.33 3.43 -16.31
C GLY A 259 18.61 3.29 -14.96
N VAL A 260 19.09 3.97 -13.90
CA VAL A 260 18.38 4.06 -12.61
C VAL A 260 18.80 5.30 -11.82
N CYS A 261 17.84 5.96 -11.19
CA CYS A 261 18.02 7.02 -10.19
C CYS A 261 16.97 6.92 -9.06
N PHE A 262 17.15 7.70 -8.00
CA PHE A 262 16.14 7.90 -6.94
C PHE A 262 15.71 9.37 -6.88
N PRO A 263 14.42 9.70 -6.76
CA PRO A 263 13.99 11.07 -6.54
C PRO A 263 14.26 11.47 -5.09
N LEU A 264 14.22 12.77 -4.80
CA LEU A 264 14.27 13.22 -3.41
C LEU A 264 12.99 12.80 -2.66
N PRO A 265 13.06 12.43 -1.37
CA PRO A 265 11.87 12.07 -0.60
C PRO A 265 10.82 13.19 -0.57
N TYR A 266 9.57 12.84 -0.81
CA TYR A 266 8.46 13.81 -0.84
C TYR A 266 7.79 13.94 0.53
N GLY A 267 7.82 15.15 1.11
CA GLY A 267 7.11 15.49 2.35
C GLY A 267 8.02 15.78 3.54
N SER A 268 7.42 15.90 4.73
CA SER A 268 8.11 16.25 5.97
C SER A 268 8.97 15.07 6.49
N ALA A 269 10.28 15.28 6.56
CA ALA A 269 11.24 14.29 7.05
C ALA A 269 11.45 14.42 8.57
N THR A 270 10.57 13.81 9.34
CA THR A 270 10.66 13.73 10.81
C THR A 270 11.42 12.47 11.25
N TYR A 271 11.76 12.36 12.53
CA TYR A 271 12.34 11.13 13.08
C TYR A 271 11.35 9.95 13.14
N LYS A 272 10.04 10.20 12.98
CA LYS A 272 8.98 9.18 12.93
C LYS A 272 8.57 8.80 11.51
N SER A 273 9.02 9.54 10.50
CA SER A 273 8.59 9.33 9.12
C SER A 273 9.15 8.01 8.59
N ASP A 274 8.27 7.21 7.99
CA ASP A 274 8.61 6.08 7.13
C ASP A 274 9.64 6.57 6.09
N TYR A 275 10.79 5.89 5.96
CA TYR A 275 11.77 6.26 4.93
C TYR A 275 11.75 5.24 3.80
N ASP A 276 10.87 5.46 2.85
CA ASP A 276 10.78 4.66 1.64
C ASP A 276 11.56 5.29 0.48
N VAL A 277 12.26 4.45 -0.28
CA VAL A 277 13.02 4.88 -1.45
C VAL A 277 12.27 4.51 -2.71
N GLY A 278 11.92 5.51 -3.51
CA GLY A 278 11.54 5.28 -4.89
C GLY A 278 12.75 5.12 -5.79
N LEU A 279 12.74 4.11 -6.65
CA LEU A 279 13.64 3.99 -7.79
C LEU A 279 12.86 4.25 -9.08
N ILE A 280 13.51 5.01 -9.97
CA ILE A 280 13.05 5.38 -11.29
C ILE A 280 14.09 4.87 -12.30
N GLY A 281 13.67 4.21 -13.36
CA GLY A 281 14.58 3.71 -14.41
C GLY A 281 14.34 2.26 -14.84
N VAL A 282 14.75 1.91 -16.06
CA VAL A 282 14.66 0.54 -16.58
C VAL A 282 15.27 -0.53 -15.68
N ASN A 283 16.33 -0.20 -14.92
CA ASN A 283 17.03 -1.13 -14.03
C ASN A 283 16.52 -1.08 -12.58
N SER A 284 15.43 -0.35 -12.29
CA SER A 284 14.92 -0.21 -10.92
C SER A 284 14.48 -1.54 -10.31
N GLY A 285 13.78 -2.40 -11.07
CA GLY A 285 13.32 -3.71 -10.59
C GLY A 285 14.44 -4.68 -10.26
N THR A 286 15.48 -4.77 -11.10
CA THR A 286 16.68 -5.56 -10.79
C THR A 286 17.47 -4.98 -9.62
N LEU A 287 17.57 -3.65 -9.49
CA LEU A 287 18.25 -3.03 -8.33
C LEU A 287 17.52 -3.29 -7.01
N THR A 288 16.18 -3.16 -6.99
CA THR A 288 15.34 -3.53 -5.84
C THR A 288 15.53 -4.98 -5.43
N GLN A 289 15.66 -5.90 -6.39
CA GLN A 289 15.98 -7.31 -6.11
C GLN A 289 17.35 -7.46 -5.45
N SER A 290 18.42 -6.89 -6.02
CA SER A 290 19.77 -6.98 -5.44
C SER A 290 19.87 -6.31 -4.07
N PHE A 291 19.14 -5.22 -3.83
CA PHE A 291 19.03 -4.57 -2.53
C PHE A 291 18.39 -5.49 -1.49
N ASN A 292 17.22 -6.06 -1.80
CA ASN A 292 16.51 -6.95 -0.88
C ASN A 292 17.34 -8.22 -0.56
N GLN A 293 18.00 -8.79 -1.57
CA GLN A 293 18.93 -9.91 -1.40
C GLN A 293 20.10 -9.58 -0.48
N TYR A 294 20.70 -8.39 -0.57
CA TYR A 294 21.75 -7.94 0.35
C TYR A 294 21.26 -7.89 1.81
N PHE A 295 20.07 -7.34 2.08
CA PHE A 295 19.54 -7.27 3.45
C PHE A 295 19.21 -8.65 4.02
N GLN A 296 18.60 -9.50 3.21
CA GLN A 296 18.18 -10.85 3.57
C GLN A 296 19.37 -11.83 3.73
N ALA A 297 20.52 -11.56 3.11
CA ALA A 297 21.73 -12.37 3.26
C ALA A 297 22.21 -12.44 4.72
N ALA A 298 22.72 -13.60 5.13
CA ALA A 298 23.25 -13.80 6.47
C ALA A 298 24.48 -12.92 6.75
N GLY A 299 24.72 -12.60 8.03
CA GLY A 299 25.95 -11.93 8.45
C GLY A 299 27.19 -12.79 8.14
N PRO A 300 28.33 -12.18 7.74
CA PRO A 300 28.57 -10.73 7.64
C PRO A 300 28.03 -10.08 6.36
N ASN A 301 27.64 -10.86 5.35
CA ASN A 301 27.31 -10.36 4.01
C ASN A 301 26.00 -9.56 3.92
N GLY A 302 25.13 -9.65 4.93
CA GLY A 302 23.90 -8.89 5.07
C GLY A 302 23.45 -8.77 6.53
N PHE A 303 22.14 -8.53 6.73
CA PHE A 303 21.52 -8.37 8.06
C PHE A 303 20.72 -9.60 8.51
N GLY A 304 20.56 -10.60 7.64
CA GLY A 304 19.74 -11.79 7.86
C GLY A 304 18.23 -11.49 7.96
N LYS A 305 17.78 -10.29 7.58
CA LYS A 305 16.42 -9.78 7.77
C LYS A 305 16.04 -8.81 6.64
N PRO A 306 14.76 -8.73 6.23
CA PRO A 306 14.27 -7.68 5.34
C PRO A 306 14.54 -6.26 5.86
N SER A 307 14.81 -5.30 4.97
CA SER A 307 15.13 -3.91 5.34
C SER A 307 14.00 -3.23 6.11
N GLU A 308 12.75 -3.62 5.83
CA GLU A 308 11.57 -3.16 6.58
C GLU A 308 11.71 -3.41 8.10
N LEU A 309 12.27 -4.55 8.49
CA LEU A 309 12.41 -4.90 9.91
C LEU A 309 13.64 -4.24 10.55
N VAL A 310 14.75 -4.14 9.82
CA VAL A 310 15.99 -3.55 10.37
C VAL A 310 15.85 -2.03 10.51
N PHE A 311 15.31 -1.36 9.51
CA PHE A 311 15.36 0.10 9.38
C PHE A 311 14.02 0.80 9.20
N ASP A 312 12.94 0.06 8.93
CA ASP A 312 11.67 0.67 8.51
C ASP A 312 11.86 1.48 7.21
N THR A 313 12.34 0.75 6.20
CA THR A 313 12.63 1.26 4.85
C THR A 313 12.28 0.21 3.80
N ASN A 314 11.36 0.58 2.92
CA ASN A 314 11.05 -0.14 1.69
C ASN A 314 11.81 0.47 0.49
N VAL A 315 12.09 -0.33 -0.53
CA VAL A 315 12.61 0.15 -1.81
C VAL A 315 11.66 -0.26 -2.93
N TYR A 316 11.02 0.72 -3.56
CA TYR A 316 10.07 0.49 -4.61
C TYR A 316 10.68 0.74 -6.00
N ALA A 317 10.43 -0.15 -6.95
CA ALA A 317 10.81 0.01 -8.35
C ALA A 317 9.65 0.53 -9.20
N PHE A 318 9.96 1.21 -10.31
CA PHE A 318 9.00 1.77 -11.28
C PHE A 318 7.93 2.65 -10.62
N THR A 319 8.34 3.39 -9.59
CA THR A 319 7.45 4.00 -8.58
C THR A 319 6.38 4.92 -9.12
N LEU A 320 6.70 5.66 -10.18
CA LEU A 320 5.84 6.70 -10.73
C LEU A 320 5.76 6.61 -12.25
N GLU A 321 6.68 5.93 -12.94
CA GLU A 321 6.72 5.90 -14.41
C GLU A 321 5.48 5.28 -15.05
N PHE A 322 4.89 4.26 -14.43
CA PHE A 322 3.63 3.68 -14.93
C PHE A 322 2.38 4.49 -14.50
N ALA A 323 2.48 5.32 -13.46
CA ALA A 323 1.37 6.15 -12.97
C ALA A 323 1.31 7.52 -13.65
N MET A 324 2.45 8.16 -13.91
CA MET A 324 2.55 9.51 -14.48
C MET A 324 3.70 9.60 -15.49
N PRO A 325 3.69 8.79 -16.57
CA PRO A 325 4.81 8.62 -17.50
C PRO A 325 5.31 9.93 -18.12
N ALA A 326 4.41 10.89 -18.37
CA ALA A 326 4.76 12.19 -18.95
C ALA A 326 5.71 13.05 -18.08
N MET A 327 5.89 12.72 -16.80
CA MET A 327 6.87 13.38 -15.93
C MET A 327 8.32 12.94 -16.17
N PHE A 328 8.57 11.89 -16.95
CA PHE A 328 9.88 11.28 -17.05
C PHE A 328 10.51 11.54 -18.42
N LEU A 329 11.62 12.29 -18.43
CA LEU A 329 12.42 12.50 -19.63
C LEU A 329 13.30 11.26 -19.88
N LYS A 330 13.58 10.97 -21.16
CA LYS A 330 14.42 9.85 -21.64
C LYS A 330 13.82 8.45 -21.45
N ILE A 331 12.53 8.34 -21.16
CA ILE A 331 11.74 7.14 -21.48
C ILE A 331 11.48 7.08 -23.01
N PRO A 332 11.08 5.93 -23.58
CA PRO A 332 10.68 5.85 -24.98
C PRO A 332 9.50 6.78 -25.28
N ASN A 333 9.62 7.63 -26.31
CA ASN A 333 8.63 8.68 -26.62
C ASN A 333 7.18 8.17 -26.79
N THR A 334 6.99 6.90 -27.19
CA THR A 334 5.64 6.31 -27.35
C THR A 334 5.09 5.65 -26.07
N PHE A 335 5.86 5.58 -24.98
CA PHE A 335 5.43 4.95 -23.73
C PHE A 335 4.27 5.69 -23.04
N PRO A 336 4.29 7.03 -22.86
CA PRO A 336 3.17 7.74 -22.23
C PRO A 336 1.85 7.52 -22.96
N ASP A 337 1.83 7.69 -24.29
CA ASP A 337 0.63 7.52 -25.12
C ASP A 337 0.09 6.09 -25.08
N LYS A 338 0.98 5.09 -25.08
CA LYS A 338 0.59 3.68 -24.96
C LYS A 338 0.02 3.37 -23.59
N VAL A 339 0.61 3.87 -22.49
CA VAL A 339 0.07 3.71 -21.13
C VAL A 339 -1.31 4.37 -21.03
N ALA A 340 -1.45 5.62 -21.47
CA ALA A 340 -2.74 6.32 -21.50
C ALA A 340 -3.80 5.53 -22.30
N LYS A 341 -3.42 4.96 -23.46
CA LYS A 341 -4.30 4.10 -24.27
C LYS A 341 -4.68 2.78 -23.57
N LEU A 342 -3.83 2.20 -22.71
CA LEU A 342 -4.21 1.03 -21.92
C LEU A 342 -5.23 1.41 -20.83
N GLU A 343 -5.05 2.55 -20.17
CA GLU A 343 -5.92 3.01 -19.08
C GLU A 343 -7.35 3.34 -19.51
N THR A 344 -7.58 3.70 -20.79
CA THR A 344 -8.95 3.85 -21.29
C THR A 344 -9.71 2.53 -21.38
N LYS A 345 -9.02 1.38 -21.38
CA LYS A 345 -9.65 0.07 -21.57
C LYS A 345 -10.24 -0.50 -20.30
N VAL A 346 -11.37 -1.20 -20.46
CA VAL A 346 -12.09 -1.86 -19.36
C VAL A 346 -11.18 -2.79 -18.55
N LYS A 347 -10.28 -3.55 -19.21
CA LYS A 347 -9.31 -4.45 -18.54
C LYS A 347 -8.48 -3.75 -17.46
N TYR A 348 -7.93 -2.58 -17.75
CA TYR A 348 -6.99 -1.89 -16.84
C TYR A 348 -7.72 -1.02 -15.82
N LYS A 349 -8.91 -0.51 -16.16
CA LYS A 349 -9.86 0.04 -15.19
C LYS A 349 -10.20 -1.00 -14.12
N MET A 350 -10.70 -2.18 -14.52
CA MET A 350 -11.13 -3.21 -13.58
C MET A 350 -9.96 -3.79 -12.76
N GLN A 351 -8.75 -3.86 -13.33
CA GLN A 351 -7.52 -4.17 -12.59
C GLN A 351 -7.30 -3.20 -11.41
N GLU A 352 -7.37 -1.89 -11.66
CA GLU A 352 -7.16 -0.87 -10.63
C GLU A 352 -8.23 -0.96 -9.53
N LEU A 353 -9.48 -1.21 -9.91
CA LEU A 353 -10.58 -1.37 -8.95
C LEU A 353 -10.42 -2.62 -8.09
N ALA A 354 -10.05 -3.75 -8.70
CA ALA A 354 -9.69 -4.96 -7.96
C ALA A 354 -8.50 -4.70 -7.00
N SER A 355 -7.46 -3.98 -7.44
CA SER A 355 -6.30 -3.62 -6.60
C SER A 355 -6.70 -2.77 -5.39
N ALA A 356 -7.63 -1.82 -5.57
CA ALA A 356 -8.19 -1.01 -4.49
C ALA A 356 -9.04 -1.85 -3.52
N TYR A 357 -9.91 -2.74 -4.02
CA TYR A 357 -10.64 -3.67 -3.15
C TYR A 357 -9.69 -4.58 -2.37
N TYR A 358 -8.61 -5.07 -2.99
CA TYR A 358 -7.60 -5.86 -2.28
C TYR A 358 -6.77 -5.07 -1.25
N LYS A 359 -6.79 -3.73 -1.28
CA LYS A 359 -6.33 -2.90 -0.15
C LYS A 359 -7.29 -3.02 1.04
N MET A 360 -8.61 -2.98 0.80
CA MET A 360 -9.61 -3.21 1.86
C MET A 360 -9.55 -4.65 2.40
N PHE A 361 -9.41 -5.64 1.51
CA PHE A 361 -9.31 -7.06 1.89
C PHE A 361 -8.29 -7.29 3.01
N LYS A 362 -7.10 -6.69 2.91
CA LYS A 362 -6.03 -6.79 3.91
C LYS A 362 -6.49 -6.42 5.34
N TYR A 363 -7.51 -5.58 5.51
CA TYR A 363 -7.94 -5.03 6.81
C TYR A 363 -9.40 -5.34 7.20
N SER A 364 -10.30 -5.63 6.26
CA SER A 364 -11.69 -5.99 6.56
C SER A 364 -12.33 -6.81 5.42
N ASP A 365 -12.53 -8.11 5.67
CA ASP A 365 -13.21 -9.00 4.71
C ASP A 365 -14.67 -8.60 4.50
N ASN A 366 -15.36 -8.18 5.56
CA ASN A 366 -16.75 -7.75 5.50
C ASN A 366 -16.94 -6.51 4.62
N PHE A 367 -16.04 -5.52 4.72
CA PHE A 367 -16.10 -4.32 3.86
C PHE A 367 -15.60 -4.60 2.44
N PHE A 368 -14.61 -5.48 2.27
CA PHE A 368 -14.22 -5.99 0.95
C PHE A 368 -15.39 -6.68 0.22
N GLN A 369 -16.11 -7.59 0.90
CA GLN A 369 -17.27 -8.27 0.36
C GLN A 369 -18.42 -7.30 0.05
N ALA A 370 -18.70 -6.35 0.94
CA ALA A 370 -19.71 -5.33 0.69
C ALA A 370 -19.40 -4.50 -0.57
N LEU A 371 -18.18 -3.95 -0.66
CA LEU A 371 -17.75 -3.10 -1.78
C LEU A 371 -17.72 -3.87 -3.12
N THR A 372 -17.21 -5.10 -3.12
CA THR A 372 -17.17 -5.94 -4.35
C THR A 372 -18.58 -6.33 -4.80
N THR A 373 -19.42 -6.86 -3.90
CA THR A 373 -20.81 -7.26 -4.19
C THR A 373 -21.64 -6.08 -4.70
N SER A 374 -21.51 -4.92 -4.05
CA SER A 374 -22.24 -3.71 -4.41
C SER A 374 -21.86 -3.21 -5.80
N ALA A 375 -20.57 -3.20 -6.15
CA ALA A 375 -20.14 -2.86 -7.50
C ALA A 375 -20.60 -3.90 -8.54
N GLN A 376 -20.44 -5.20 -8.25
CA GLN A 376 -20.89 -6.28 -9.12
C GLN A 376 -22.39 -6.18 -9.46
N ASN A 377 -23.23 -5.86 -8.47
CA ASN A 377 -24.69 -5.74 -8.64
C ASN A 377 -25.13 -4.49 -9.41
N ASN A 378 -24.29 -3.46 -9.51
CA ASN A 378 -24.61 -2.18 -10.18
C ASN A 378 -23.94 -2.03 -11.55
N MET A 379 -22.92 -2.84 -11.86
CA MET A 379 -22.10 -2.73 -13.05
C MET A 379 -22.73 -3.45 -14.27
N GLN A 380 -22.42 -2.98 -15.48
CA GLN A 380 -22.80 -3.68 -16.71
C GLN A 380 -22.08 -5.03 -16.84
N ALA A 381 -22.72 -6.02 -17.48
CA ALA A 381 -22.24 -7.40 -17.53
C ALA A 381 -20.80 -7.57 -18.05
N ALA A 382 -20.39 -6.83 -19.08
CA ALA A 382 -19.04 -6.98 -19.65
C ALA A 382 -17.93 -6.43 -18.69
N PRO A 383 -18.00 -5.20 -18.18
CA PRO A 383 -17.09 -4.76 -17.12
C PRO A 383 -17.14 -5.63 -15.85
N TRP A 384 -18.32 -6.13 -15.45
CA TRP A 384 -18.49 -7.05 -14.32
C TRP A 384 -17.70 -8.36 -14.49
N GLN A 385 -17.76 -8.99 -15.66
CA GLN A 385 -16.98 -10.19 -15.99
C GLN A 385 -15.47 -9.92 -15.85
N VAL A 386 -15.00 -8.81 -16.42
CA VAL A 386 -13.58 -8.42 -16.38
C VAL A 386 -13.12 -8.06 -14.96
N LEU A 387 -13.99 -7.51 -14.11
CA LEU A 387 -13.72 -7.34 -12.67
C LEU A 387 -13.55 -8.69 -11.98
N ASN A 388 -14.43 -9.66 -12.24
CA ASN A 388 -14.34 -10.99 -11.65
C ASN A 388 -13.08 -11.73 -12.08
N GLU A 389 -12.67 -11.65 -13.35
CA GLU A 389 -11.39 -12.19 -13.82
C GLU A 389 -10.20 -11.68 -13.00
N TRP A 390 -10.17 -10.38 -12.68
CA TRP A 390 -9.12 -9.79 -11.85
C TRP A 390 -9.22 -10.17 -10.38
N LEU A 391 -10.44 -10.21 -9.82
CA LEU A 391 -10.66 -10.67 -8.44
C LEU A 391 -10.22 -12.13 -8.28
N THR A 392 -10.64 -13.05 -9.15
CA THR A 392 -10.18 -14.46 -9.16
C THR A 392 -8.66 -14.57 -9.34
N LYS A 393 -8.05 -13.74 -10.19
CA LYS A 393 -6.59 -13.74 -10.39
C LYS A 393 -5.82 -13.28 -9.16
N PHE A 394 -6.34 -12.29 -8.42
CA PHE A 394 -5.76 -11.84 -7.16
C PHE A 394 -6.06 -12.81 -6.01
N ASP A 395 -7.20 -13.51 -6.02
CA ASP A 395 -7.49 -14.59 -5.09
C ASP A 395 -6.52 -15.77 -5.27
N ASN A 396 -6.31 -16.22 -6.51
CA ASN A 396 -5.29 -17.24 -6.82
C ASN A 396 -3.88 -16.83 -6.36
N MET A 397 -3.54 -15.54 -6.42
CA MET A 397 -2.29 -15.01 -5.87
C MET A 397 -2.28 -15.08 -4.34
N ASN A 398 -3.37 -14.70 -3.68
CA ASN A 398 -3.56 -14.83 -2.23
C ASN A 398 -3.48 -16.30 -1.77
N THR A 399 -4.04 -17.26 -2.51
CA THR A 399 -3.89 -18.69 -2.22
C THR A 399 -2.45 -19.18 -2.37
N ALA A 400 -1.72 -18.66 -3.38
CA ALA A 400 -0.33 -19.05 -3.64
C ALA A 400 0.68 -18.39 -2.69
N GLU A 401 0.35 -17.24 -2.11
CA GLU A 401 1.06 -16.57 -1.03
C GLU A 401 0.15 -15.51 -0.41
N ASN A 402 -0.32 -15.75 0.82
CA ASN A 402 -1.34 -14.96 1.51
C ASN A 402 -1.01 -13.47 1.54
N PHE A 403 -1.99 -12.60 1.24
CA PHE A 403 -1.82 -11.15 1.37
C PHE A 403 -1.91 -10.64 2.82
N LYS A 404 -2.43 -11.46 3.74
CA LYS A 404 -2.48 -11.23 5.20
C LYS A 404 -1.51 -12.16 5.91
N LYS A 405 -0.95 -11.74 7.04
CA LYS A 405 -0.16 -12.65 7.89
C LYS A 405 -1.08 -13.73 8.45
N GLY A 406 -0.66 -14.98 8.31
CA GLY A 406 -1.25 -16.12 9.01
C GLY A 406 -0.42 -16.48 10.24
N ALA A 407 -0.26 -17.77 10.52
CA ALA A 407 0.61 -18.26 11.59
C ALA A 407 2.13 -18.05 11.37
N ARG A 408 2.55 -17.26 10.36
CA ARG A 408 3.96 -16.99 10.07
C ARG A 408 4.51 -15.90 11.00
N THR A 409 5.81 -15.96 11.31
CA THR A 409 6.51 -14.83 11.91
C THR A 409 6.56 -13.65 10.93
N ASP A 410 6.67 -12.42 11.44
CA ASP A 410 6.74 -11.22 10.59
C ASP A 410 7.90 -11.28 9.59
N GLN A 411 9.06 -11.80 10.03
CA GLN A 411 10.21 -12.02 9.15
C GLN A 411 9.92 -13.02 8.02
N ALA A 412 9.26 -14.16 8.31
CA ALA A 412 8.95 -15.16 7.30
C ALA A 412 7.85 -14.67 6.33
N PHE A 413 6.88 -13.90 6.83
CA PHE A 413 5.84 -13.26 6.03
C PHE A 413 6.42 -12.18 5.09
N ARG A 414 7.21 -11.25 5.63
CA ARG A 414 7.89 -10.19 4.86
C ARG A 414 8.85 -10.74 3.83
N LEU A 415 9.64 -11.77 4.17
CA LEU A 415 10.53 -12.43 3.22
C LEU A 415 9.75 -13.00 2.01
N ALA A 416 8.62 -13.67 2.25
CA ALA A 416 7.81 -14.23 1.18
C ALA A 416 7.14 -13.16 0.30
N HIS A 417 6.59 -12.11 0.91
CA HIS A 417 6.05 -10.94 0.20
C HIS A 417 7.12 -10.26 -0.64
N ASN A 418 8.28 -9.96 -0.06
CA ASN A 418 9.41 -9.39 -0.78
C ASN A 418 9.83 -10.29 -1.93
N ASN A 419 9.86 -11.62 -1.78
CA ASN A 419 10.22 -12.53 -2.88
C ASN A 419 9.23 -12.47 -4.06
N LYS A 420 7.92 -12.37 -3.80
CA LYS A 420 6.92 -12.16 -4.85
C LYS A 420 7.05 -10.77 -5.49
N TYR A 421 7.18 -9.73 -4.67
CA TYR A 421 7.38 -8.35 -5.10
C TYR A 421 8.59 -8.20 -6.04
N GLN A 422 9.76 -8.69 -5.59
CA GLN A 422 11.01 -8.73 -6.33
C GLN A 422 10.85 -9.42 -7.68
N ALA A 423 10.22 -10.61 -7.71
CA ALA A 423 10.04 -11.37 -8.95
C ALA A 423 9.22 -10.61 -9.99
N PHE A 424 8.15 -9.92 -9.58
CA PHE A 424 7.35 -9.11 -10.50
C PHE A 424 8.12 -7.90 -11.04
N VAL A 425 8.80 -7.12 -10.19
CA VAL A 425 9.52 -5.92 -10.65
C VAL A 425 10.80 -6.26 -11.45
N ALA A 426 11.53 -7.30 -11.07
CA ALA A 426 12.68 -7.78 -11.85
C ALA A 426 12.26 -8.22 -13.25
N ALA A 427 11.09 -8.86 -13.39
CA ALA A 427 10.54 -9.21 -14.69
C ALA A 427 10.23 -7.96 -15.55
N VAL A 428 9.80 -6.84 -14.96
CA VAL A 428 9.63 -5.57 -15.70
C VAL A 428 10.97 -5.08 -16.26
N SER A 429 12.04 -5.02 -15.45
CA SER A 429 13.39 -4.67 -15.93
C SER A 429 13.91 -5.62 -17.01
N GLN A 430 13.72 -6.93 -16.84
CA GLN A 430 14.16 -7.95 -17.80
C GLN A 430 13.44 -7.86 -19.16
N ASN A 431 12.23 -7.30 -19.19
CA ASN A 431 11.47 -7.00 -20.42
C ASN A 431 11.67 -5.53 -20.87
N GLY A 432 12.83 -4.94 -20.61
CA GLY A 432 13.20 -3.59 -21.09
C GLY A 432 12.67 -2.42 -20.26
N GLY A 433 11.99 -2.66 -19.15
CA GLY A 433 11.52 -1.65 -18.20
C GLY A 433 10.27 -0.87 -18.64
N TYR A 434 10.24 -0.40 -19.89
CA TYR A 434 9.20 0.48 -20.43
C TYR A 434 8.35 -0.19 -21.52
N GLU A 435 7.98 -1.45 -21.30
CA GLU A 435 6.95 -2.11 -22.09
C GLU A 435 5.57 -1.90 -21.44
N PRO A 436 4.62 -1.19 -22.08
CA PRO A 436 3.35 -0.78 -21.43
C PRO A 436 2.53 -1.93 -20.88
N ASN A 437 2.60 -3.12 -21.50
CA ASN A 437 1.87 -4.30 -21.04
C ASN A 437 2.38 -4.83 -19.68
N MET A 438 3.58 -4.42 -19.24
CA MET A 438 4.14 -4.77 -17.92
C MET A 438 3.46 -4.07 -16.75
N ILE A 439 2.52 -3.15 -17.01
CA ILE A 439 1.62 -2.56 -16.01
C ILE A 439 0.85 -3.63 -15.22
N ASP A 440 0.51 -4.76 -15.85
CA ASP A 440 -0.06 -5.96 -15.19
C ASP A 440 0.89 -6.53 -14.11
N ASN A 441 2.21 -6.45 -14.29
CA ASN A 441 3.19 -6.93 -13.33
C ASN A 441 3.47 -5.90 -12.23
N VAL A 442 3.52 -4.61 -12.55
CA VAL A 442 3.61 -3.54 -11.54
C VAL A 442 2.42 -3.63 -10.58
N ALA A 443 1.19 -3.77 -11.08
CA ALA A 443 -0.01 -3.95 -10.25
C ALA A 443 0.08 -5.17 -9.31
N LYS A 444 0.54 -6.32 -9.80
CA LYS A 444 0.75 -7.54 -8.98
C LYS A 444 1.84 -7.33 -7.92
N ALA A 445 2.90 -6.59 -8.26
CA ALA A 445 3.97 -6.28 -7.33
C ALA A 445 3.43 -5.47 -6.15
N LEU A 446 2.67 -4.40 -6.41
CA LEU A 446 2.13 -3.51 -5.38
C LEU A 446 1.21 -4.21 -4.37
N LEU A 447 0.57 -5.33 -4.73
CA LEU A 447 -0.19 -6.17 -3.78
C LEU A 447 0.69 -6.86 -2.73
N TYR A 448 1.94 -7.19 -3.06
CA TYR A 448 2.93 -7.77 -2.15
C TYR A 448 3.90 -6.74 -1.55
N ALA A 449 3.89 -5.51 -2.05
CA ALA A 449 4.65 -4.43 -1.44
C ALA A 449 4.09 -4.12 -0.04
N ALA A 450 4.96 -3.98 0.95
CA ALA A 450 4.57 -3.38 2.22
C ALA A 450 4.22 -1.91 1.98
N GLU A 451 3.12 -1.44 2.59
CA GLU A 451 2.67 -0.04 2.70
C GLU A 451 2.56 0.83 1.44
N ALA A 452 2.84 0.29 0.26
CA ALA A 452 2.70 0.99 -1.02
C ALA A 452 1.24 1.36 -1.37
N TYR A 453 1.10 2.31 -2.29
CA TYR A 453 -0.15 2.49 -3.03
C TYR A 453 -0.36 1.30 -3.98
N HIS A 454 -1.58 0.76 -4.02
CA HIS A 454 -1.94 -0.37 -4.90
C HIS A 454 -2.37 0.08 -6.30
N THR A 455 -2.81 1.34 -6.45
CA THR A 455 -3.38 1.89 -7.69
C THR A 455 -2.64 3.12 -8.18
N ARG A 456 -2.55 3.25 -9.51
CA ARG A 456 -2.07 4.46 -10.19
C ARG A 456 -2.99 5.64 -9.86
N GLY A 457 -4.28 5.39 -9.71
CA GLY A 457 -5.24 6.40 -9.27
C GLY A 457 -4.91 7.02 -7.91
N ALA A 458 -4.55 6.19 -6.91
CA ALA A 458 -4.07 6.68 -5.62
C ALA A 458 -2.73 7.43 -5.72
N MET A 459 -1.79 6.96 -6.54
CA MET A 459 -0.52 7.65 -6.79
C MET A 459 -0.73 9.04 -7.41
N ARG A 460 -1.58 9.17 -8.44
CA ARG A 460 -1.93 10.46 -9.07
C ARG A 460 -2.63 11.39 -8.09
N HIS A 461 -3.65 10.89 -7.39
CA HIS A 461 -4.43 11.70 -6.47
C HIS A 461 -3.60 12.21 -5.29
N VAL A 462 -2.82 11.33 -4.67
CA VAL A 462 -2.15 11.63 -3.40
C VAL A 462 -0.72 12.13 -3.62
N VAL A 463 0.10 11.43 -4.42
CA VAL A 463 1.52 11.81 -4.60
C VAL A 463 1.62 13.05 -5.49
N GLN A 464 1.11 12.98 -6.71
CA GLN A 464 1.13 14.15 -7.62
C GLN A 464 0.17 15.24 -7.13
N GLY A 465 -1.09 14.87 -6.85
CA GLY A 465 -2.14 15.82 -6.49
C GLY A 465 -1.88 16.57 -5.18
N MET A 466 -1.66 15.85 -4.07
CA MET A 466 -1.50 16.46 -2.75
C MET A 466 -0.04 16.77 -2.42
N GLN A 467 0.87 15.79 -2.50
CA GLN A 467 2.25 15.93 -2.02
C GLN A 467 3.10 16.81 -2.94
N MET A 468 2.95 16.70 -4.27
CA MET A 468 3.56 17.62 -5.25
C MET A 468 2.71 18.88 -5.50
N LYS A 469 1.63 19.09 -4.72
CA LYS A 469 0.73 20.26 -4.73
C LYS A 469 -0.05 20.52 -6.04
N ALA A 470 -0.12 19.57 -6.98
CA ALA A 470 -0.80 19.75 -8.27
C ALA A 470 -2.31 20.07 -8.15
N ILE A 471 -3.04 19.47 -7.20
CA ILE A 471 -4.49 19.72 -7.00
C ILE A 471 -4.76 21.20 -6.70
N ASN A 472 -3.90 21.83 -5.88
CA ASN A 472 -4.12 23.21 -5.43
C ASN A 472 -3.89 24.24 -6.54
N ARG A 473 -3.16 23.89 -7.60
CA ARG A 473 -2.84 24.77 -8.72
C ARG A 473 -3.49 24.37 -10.06
N GLY A 474 -4.08 23.17 -10.14
CA GLY A 474 -4.63 22.61 -11.38
C GLY A 474 -3.57 22.08 -12.37
N GLU A 475 -2.30 22.05 -11.96
CA GLU A 475 -1.14 21.74 -12.79
C GLU A 475 -0.81 20.24 -12.73
N PHE A 476 -1.43 19.43 -13.58
CA PHE A 476 -1.19 17.98 -13.64
C PHE A 476 -0.40 17.59 -14.90
N ASN A 477 0.77 16.97 -14.71
CA ASN A 477 1.53 16.34 -15.79
C ASN A 477 0.83 15.07 -16.34
N THR A 478 -0.15 14.52 -15.60
CA THR A 478 -1.02 13.44 -16.06
C THR A 478 -2.42 13.70 -15.50
N PRO A 479 -3.46 13.94 -16.33
CA PRO A 479 -4.77 14.35 -15.84
C PRO A 479 -5.36 13.37 -14.83
N LEU A 480 -5.76 13.88 -13.66
CA LEU A 480 -6.40 13.09 -12.62
C LEU A 480 -7.85 12.78 -13.01
N LEU A 481 -8.15 11.54 -13.37
CA LEU A 481 -9.46 11.12 -13.89
C LEU A 481 -10.48 10.83 -12.77
N THR A 482 -11.78 10.81 -13.08
CA THR A 482 -12.82 10.39 -12.10
C THR A 482 -12.63 8.94 -11.67
N TYR A 483 -12.07 8.11 -12.56
CA TYR A 483 -11.67 6.73 -12.25
C TYR A 483 -10.53 6.68 -11.23
N ASP A 484 -9.50 7.53 -11.38
CA ASP A 484 -8.35 7.59 -10.48
C ASP A 484 -8.79 7.95 -9.06
N LEU A 485 -9.72 8.90 -8.94
CA LEU A 485 -10.31 9.30 -7.67
C LEU A 485 -11.20 8.21 -7.06
N TRP A 486 -11.96 7.45 -7.85
CA TRP A 486 -12.77 6.34 -7.36
C TRP A 486 -11.92 5.24 -6.71
N VAL A 487 -10.86 4.80 -7.39
CA VAL A 487 -9.96 3.79 -6.81
C VAL A 487 -9.17 4.35 -5.63
N SER A 488 -8.77 5.63 -5.67
CA SER A 488 -8.11 6.29 -4.54
C SER A 488 -9.02 6.44 -3.30
N MET A 489 -10.32 6.66 -3.49
CA MET A 489 -11.31 6.67 -2.39
C MET A 489 -11.34 5.32 -1.68
N ILE A 490 -11.48 4.22 -2.43
CA ILE A 490 -11.52 2.86 -1.87
C ILE A 490 -10.19 2.52 -1.19
N GLU A 491 -9.06 2.86 -1.81
CA GLU A 491 -7.75 2.53 -1.28
C GLU A 491 -7.43 3.27 0.02
N ASN A 492 -7.72 4.57 0.10
CA ASN A 492 -7.59 5.34 1.34
C ASN A 492 -8.62 4.94 2.40
N TRP A 493 -9.79 4.41 2.02
CA TRP A 493 -10.69 3.77 2.97
C TRP A 493 -10.08 2.48 3.55
N GLY A 494 -9.35 1.70 2.73
CA GLY A 494 -8.53 0.58 3.18
C GLY A 494 -7.46 0.99 4.20
N ASP A 495 -6.65 2.02 3.90
CA ASP A 495 -5.64 2.53 4.85
C ASP A 495 -6.28 3.16 6.11
N ALA A 496 -7.48 3.74 6.04
CA ALA A 496 -8.20 4.16 7.24
C ALA A 496 -8.61 2.95 8.12
N ASN A 497 -8.94 1.81 7.50
CA ASN A 497 -9.23 0.56 8.22
C ASN A 497 -7.97 -0.11 8.78
N LYS A 498 -6.80 0.07 8.15
CA LYS A 498 -5.48 -0.27 8.74
C LYS A 498 -5.31 0.40 10.10
N GLU A 499 -5.49 1.73 10.16
CA GLU A 499 -5.34 2.46 11.43
C GLU A 499 -6.42 2.12 12.44
N TYR A 500 -7.63 1.80 11.99
CA TYR A 500 -8.69 1.29 12.86
C TYR A 500 -8.29 -0.03 13.53
N ALA A 501 -7.74 -0.99 12.77
CA ALA A 501 -7.22 -2.24 13.34
C ALA A 501 -6.11 -1.98 14.38
N HIS A 502 -5.23 -1.00 14.14
CA HIS A 502 -4.20 -0.55 15.08
C HIS A 502 -4.72 0.20 16.33
N CYS A 503 -6.02 0.48 16.43
CA CYS A 503 -6.62 1.07 17.63
C CYS A 503 -6.89 0.00 18.70
N GLY A 504 -7.43 -1.15 18.30
CA GLY A 504 -7.93 -2.16 19.24
C GLY A 504 -9.01 -1.60 20.20
N PRO A 505 -9.36 -2.35 21.27
CA PRO A 505 -10.42 -1.93 22.20
C PRO A 505 -10.01 -0.77 23.12
N ASN A 506 -8.71 -0.55 23.31
CA ASN A 506 -8.17 0.33 24.37
C ASN A 506 -7.87 1.77 23.90
N VAL A 507 -7.92 2.05 22.59
CA VAL A 507 -7.68 3.41 22.08
C VAL A 507 -9.00 4.15 21.93
N LEU A 508 -9.14 5.24 22.71
CA LEU A 508 -10.34 6.08 22.73
C LEU A 508 -10.68 6.66 21.35
N ILE A 509 -11.98 6.89 21.09
CA ILE A 509 -12.51 7.39 19.81
C ILE A 509 -11.66 8.53 19.21
N ALA A 510 -11.41 9.61 19.95
CA ALA A 510 -10.65 10.76 19.44
C ALA A 510 -9.20 10.40 19.07
N ALA A 511 -8.54 9.56 19.89
CA ALA A 511 -7.19 9.09 19.60
C ALA A 511 -7.14 8.15 18.38
N CYS A 512 -8.19 7.34 18.17
CA CYS A 512 -8.30 6.48 17.00
C CYS A 512 -8.58 7.29 15.71
N LEU A 513 -9.55 8.22 15.76
CA LEU A 513 -9.86 9.12 14.64
C LEU A 513 -8.66 10.00 14.26
N ASN A 514 -7.83 10.41 15.22
CA ASN A 514 -6.57 11.10 14.94
C ASN A 514 -5.56 10.24 14.15
N LYS A 515 -5.41 8.95 14.47
CA LYS A 515 -4.57 8.05 13.65
C LYS A 515 -5.12 7.91 12.24
N MET A 516 -6.43 7.69 12.12
CA MET A 516 -7.12 7.52 10.82
C MET A 516 -7.16 8.81 9.97
N SER A 517 -7.00 9.99 10.59
CA SER A 517 -7.25 11.31 10.00
C SER A 517 -6.59 11.55 8.63
N LYS A 518 -5.33 11.14 8.46
CA LYS A 518 -4.56 11.22 7.21
C LYS A 518 -5.31 10.56 6.05
N TYR A 519 -5.79 9.34 6.25
CA TYR A 519 -6.43 8.53 5.21
C TYR A 519 -7.92 8.88 5.06
N LEU A 520 -8.60 9.22 6.15
CA LEU A 520 -9.96 9.78 6.10
C LEU A 520 -10.00 11.07 5.28
N TRP A 521 -9.09 12.02 5.52
CA TRP A 521 -9.00 13.27 4.74
C TRP A 521 -8.78 12.99 3.24
N ARG A 522 -7.84 12.10 2.90
CA ARG A 522 -7.58 11.69 1.51
C ARG A 522 -8.82 11.05 0.86
N MET A 523 -9.48 10.13 1.57
CA MET A 523 -10.72 9.49 1.11
C MET A 523 -11.84 10.52 0.87
N PHE A 524 -12.08 11.42 1.81
CA PHE A 524 -13.12 12.44 1.68
C PHE A 524 -12.82 13.47 0.58
N ASN A 525 -11.56 13.85 0.40
CA ASN A 525 -11.14 14.71 -0.73
C ASN A 525 -11.43 14.02 -2.08
N ALA A 526 -11.11 12.73 -2.21
CA ALA A 526 -11.44 11.95 -3.39
C ALA A 526 -12.97 11.90 -3.63
N MET A 527 -13.76 11.60 -2.59
CA MET A 527 -15.23 11.60 -2.65
C MET A 527 -15.78 12.95 -3.11
N ARG A 528 -15.30 14.07 -2.54
CA ARG A 528 -15.73 15.43 -2.92
C ARG A 528 -15.42 15.71 -4.39
N LEU A 529 -14.21 15.41 -4.85
CA LEU A 529 -13.80 15.64 -6.23
C LEU A 529 -14.61 14.76 -7.21
N VAL A 530 -14.84 13.48 -6.89
CA VAL A 530 -15.72 12.59 -7.67
C VAL A 530 -17.14 13.14 -7.74
N ARG A 531 -17.70 13.57 -6.61
CA ARG A 531 -19.09 14.05 -6.52
C ARG A 531 -19.38 15.24 -7.44
N VAL A 532 -18.38 16.07 -7.71
CA VAL A 532 -18.48 17.24 -8.61
C VAL A 532 -18.47 16.82 -10.09
N ARG A 533 -17.82 15.70 -10.42
CA ARG A 533 -17.68 15.19 -11.80
C ARG A 533 -18.80 14.23 -12.20
N MET A 534 -19.36 13.51 -11.24
CA MET A 534 -20.52 12.64 -11.47
C MET A 534 -21.73 13.40 -12.02
N PRO A 535 -22.51 12.81 -12.95
CA PRO A 535 -23.79 13.37 -13.38
C PRO A 535 -24.71 13.68 -12.20
N SER A 536 -25.42 14.81 -12.25
CA SER A 536 -26.19 15.33 -11.10
C SER A 536 -27.17 14.30 -10.52
N ARG A 537 -27.84 13.51 -11.37
CA ARG A 537 -28.74 12.41 -10.99
C ARG A 537 -28.03 11.28 -10.21
N SER A 538 -26.78 10.98 -10.58
CA SER A 538 -25.95 9.94 -9.92
C SER A 538 -25.35 10.43 -8.60
N SER A 539 -25.13 11.74 -8.44
CA SER A 539 -24.64 12.36 -7.20
C SER A 539 -25.74 12.67 -6.16
N GLN A 540 -27.02 12.52 -6.52
CA GLN A 540 -28.14 12.79 -5.63
C GLN A 540 -28.20 11.78 -4.48
N GLY A 541 -28.40 12.28 -3.26
CA GLY A 541 -28.45 11.47 -2.03
C GLY A 541 -27.08 11.02 -1.50
N LEU A 542 -25.99 11.22 -2.25
CA LEU A 542 -24.64 11.00 -1.74
C LEU A 542 -24.23 12.09 -0.75
N LEU A 543 -23.39 11.71 0.22
CA LEU A 543 -22.78 12.64 1.20
C LEU A 543 -22.22 13.87 0.48
N ALA A 544 -22.70 15.05 0.89
CA ALA A 544 -22.20 16.33 0.41
C ALA A 544 -21.09 16.87 1.32
N PHE A 545 -20.27 17.75 0.75
CA PHE A 545 -19.13 18.43 1.38
C PHE A 545 -19.36 19.96 1.30
N GLY A 546 -18.60 20.75 2.05
CA GLY A 546 -18.76 22.20 2.19
C GLY A 546 -19.84 22.63 3.20
N THR A 547 -20.32 21.73 4.05
CA THR A 547 -21.26 22.04 5.15
C THR A 547 -20.53 22.35 6.46
N THR A 548 -21.23 22.88 7.47
CA THR A 548 -20.65 23.17 8.81
C THR A 548 -20.19 21.93 9.57
N ASP A 549 -20.59 20.75 9.11
CA ASP A 549 -20.23 19.42 9.60
C ASP A 549 -19.49 18.58 8.53
N ASP A 550 -18.71 19.25 7.67
CA ASP A 550 -17.92 18.62 6.60
C ASP A 550 -16.86 17.65 7.17
N PRO A 551 -16.92 16.35 6.82
CA PRO A 551 -15.99 15.35 7.31
C PRO A 551 -14.59 15.42 6.67
N GLU A 552 -14.42 16.02 5.49
CA GLU A 552 -13.09 16.32 4.94
C GLU A 552 -12.39 17.38 5.79
N ALA A 553 -13.10 18.47 6.10
CA ALA A 553 -12.58 19.56 6.92
C ALA A 553 -12.26 19.10 8.35
N ALA A 554 -13.13 18.27 8.94
CA ALA A 554 -12.90 17.66 10.24
C ALA A 554 -11.64 16.77 10.21
N ALA A 555 -11.52 15.83 9.27
CA ALA A 555 -10.35 14.95 9.18
C ALA A 555 -9.05 15.74 8.94
N LEU A 556 -9.08 16.83 8.15
CA LEU A 556 -7.94 17.73 7.97
C LEU A 556 -7.57 18.48 9.26
N GLN A 557 -8.55 18.94 10.04
CA GLN A 557 -8.33 19.56 11.34
C GLN A 557 -7.69 18.57 12.31
N TRP A 558 -8.17 17.33 12.36
CA TRP A 558 -7.65 16.28 13.25
C TRP A 558 -6.20 15.92 12.90
N ARG A 559 -5.90 15.85 11.60
CA ARG A 559 -4.55 15.65 11.11
C ARG A 559 -3.60 16.74 11.60
N ARG A 560 -4.04 18.01 11.53
CA ARG A 560 -3.25 19.19 11.92
C ARG A 560 -3.17 19.44 13.41
N ASN A 561 -4.22 19.16 14.18
CA ASN A 561 -4.28 19.56 15.59
C ASN A 561 -4.15 18.34 16.52
N GLY A 562 -4.57 17.16 16.08
CA GLY A 562 -4.50 15.92 16.83
C GLY A 562 -5.21 16.01 18.19
N GLN A 563 -4.48 15.80 19.28
CA GLN A 563 -4.97 15.97 20.66
C GLN A 563 -5.42 17.40 20.98
N ALA A 564 -4.92 18.42 20.27
CA ALA A 564 -5.39 19.81 20.41
C ALA A 564 -6.67 20.10 19.59
N THR A 565 -7.24 19.11 18.90
CA THR A 565 -8.53 19.26 18.21
C THR A 565 -9.67 19.42 19.21
N GLU A 566 -10.55 20.39 18.98
CA GLU A 566 -11.77 20.58 19.76
C GLU A 566 -12.68 19.32 19.77
N PRO A 567 -13.17 18.87 20.94
CA PRO A 567 -14.07 17.71 21.05
C PRO A 567 -15.30 17.76 20.13
N LYS A 568 -15.80 18.97 19.86
CA LYS A 568 -16.96 19.24 18.99
C LYS A 568 -16.77 18.80 17.54
N SER A 569 -15.54 18.81 17.04
CA SER A 569 -15.22 18.36 15.68
C SER A 569 -15.52 16.87 15.50
N TYR A 570 -15.05 16.04 16.44
CA TYR A 570 -15.36 14.61 16.47
C TYR A 570 -16.86 14.34 16.72
N TYR A 571 -17.51 15.11 17.60
CA TYR A 571 -18.95 14.98 17.86
C TYR A 571 -19.79 15.18 16.60
N ASN A 572 -19.53 16.26 15.84
CA ASN A 572 -20.23 16.57 14.60
C ASN A 572 -20.03 15.45 13.56
N PHE A 573 -18.81 14.97 13.40
CA PHE A 573 -18.50 13.84 12.51
C PHE A 573 -19.26 12.57 12.90
N LEU A 574 -19.21 12.17 14.17
CA LEU A 574 -19.89 10.96 14.64
C LEU A 574 -21.41 11.07 14.45
N LYS A 575 -21.99 12.26 14.63
CA LYS A 575 -23.39 12.53 14.28
C LYS A 575 -23.67 12.46 12.78
N LYS A 576 -22.79 13.00 11.92
CA LYS A 576 -22.92 12.95 10.45
C LYS A 576 -23.05 11.51 9.95
N PHE A 577 -22.27 10.60 10.52
CA PHE A 577 -22.33 9.16 10.23
C PHE A 577 -23.31 8.37 11.14
N GLN A 578 -24.20 9.06 11.87
CA GLN A 578 -25.24 8.46 12.73
C GLN A 578 -24.70 7.50 13.81
N CYS A 579 -23.47 7.71 14.28
CA CYS A 579 -22.84 6.95 15.36
C CYS A 579 -23.34 7.42 16.74
N ASN A 580 -24.66 7.44 16.93
CA ASN A 580 -25.32 8.07 18.08
C ASN A 580 -24.90 7.49 19.45
N GLY A 581 -24.51 6.21 19.52
CA GLY A 581 -23.97 5.59 20.74
C GLY A 581 -22.54 6.03 21.09
N MET A 582 -21.87 6.81 20.24
CA MET A 582 -20.48 7.26 20.41
C MET A 582 -20.34 8.74 20.73
N VAL A 583 -21.45 9.43 21.04
CA VAL A 583 -21.47 10.87 21.35
C VAL A 583 -22.09 11.16 22.71
N ASN A 584 -21.48 12.07 23.45
CA ASN A 584 -22.10 12.74 24.59
C ASN A 584 -22.80 14.01 24.08
N VAL A 585 -24.13 14.01 24.08
CA VAL A 585 -24.95 15.12 23.57
C VAL A 585 -24.84 16.38 24.43
N ALA A 586 -24.77 16.24 25.76
CA ALA A 586 -24.66 17.36 26.68
C ALA A 586 -23.29 18.07 26.57
N ALA A 587 -22.21 17.29 26.44
CA ALA A 587 -20.85 17.82 26.31
C ALA A 587 -20.44 18.22 24.87
N GLN A 588 -21.27 17.95 23.86
CA GLN A 588 -20.93 18.07 22.43
C GLN A 588 -19.56 17.43 22.10
N ALA A 589 -19.33 16.23 22.63
CA ALA A 589 -18.04 15.52 22.56
C ALA A 589 -18.23 14.03 22.23
N PRO A 590 -17.17 13.28 21.86
CA PRO A 590 -17.20 11.82 21.88
C PRO A 590 -17.61 11.28 23.26
N ALA A 591 -18.20 10.09 23.27
CA ALA A 591 -18.45 9.37 24.51
C ALA A 591 -17.12 9.04 25.21
N ALA A 592 -17.05 9.31 26.51
CA ALA A 592 -15.85 9.04 27.31
C ALA A 592 -15.61 7.52 27.45
N ASN A 593 -14.34 7.13 27.53
CA ASN A 593 -13.90 5.75 27.79
C ASN A 593 -14.35 4.68 26.77
N LEU A 594 -14.84 5.09 25.59
CA LEU A 594 -15.17 4.19 24.49
C LEU A 594 -14.12 4.22 23.38
N GLY A 595 -13.86 3.06 22.79
CA GLY A 595 -13.18 2.92 21.49
C GLY A 595 -14.17 3.11 20.33
N LEU A 596 -13.64 3.34 19.12
CA LEU A 596 -14.47 3.45 17.91
C LEU A 596 -15.07 2.08 17.57
N SER A 597 -16.40 1.99 17.40
CA SER A 597 -17.05 0.69 17.18
C SER A 597 -17.12 0.28 15.71
N VAL A 598 -17.11 -1.03 15.49
CA VAL A 598 -17.42 -1.67 14.20
C VAL A 598 -18.74 -1.15 13.65
N ALA A 599 -19.78 -0.98 14.49
CA ALA A 599 -21.07 -0.43 14.07
C ALA A 599 -20.99 1.02 13.54
N CYS A 600 -20.06 1.84 14.04
CA CYS A 600 -19.80 3.17 13.47
C CYS A 600 -19.01 3.07 12.16
N MET A 601 -17.98 2.21 12.13
CA MET A 601 -17.20 1.93 10.91
C MET A 601 -18.07 1.41 9.76
N THR A 602 -19.05 0.54 10.03
CA THR A 602 -20.03 0.07 9.04
C THR A 602 -20.88 1.22 8.48
N ARG A 603 -21.27 2.20 9.31
CA ARG A 603 -22.02 3.37 8.83
C ARG A 603 -21.18 4.25 7.91
N ILE A 604 -19.88 4.43 8.21
CA ILE A 604 -18.93 5.11 7.31
C ILE A 604 -18.77 4.30 6.02
N ASN A 605 -18.57 2.98 6.12
CA ASN A 605 -18.47 2.08 4.97
C ASN A 605 -19.68 2.19 4.04
N ASN A 606 -20.90 2.22 4.58
CA ASN A 606 -22.13 2.34 3.78
C ASN A 606 -22.18 3.65 2.97
N VAL A 607 -21.57 4.73 3.47
CA VAL A 607 -21.46 6.00 2.73
C VAL A 607 -20.40 5.91 1.62
N VAL A 608 -19.27 5.25 1.88
CA VAL A 608 -18.25 4.97 0.85
C VAL A 608 -18.82 4.04 -0.23
N ASP A 609 -19.58 3.03 0.17
CA ASP A 609 -20.18 2.07 -0.75
C ASP A 609 -21.32 2.68 -1.59
N ALA A 610 -22.07 3.65 -1.05
CA ALA A 610 -23.04 4.41 -1.84
C ALA A 610 -22.37 5.16 -3.02
N TYR A 611 -21.15 5.68 -2.84
CA TYR A 611 -20.35 6.22 -3.94
C TYR A 611 -19.90 5.11 -4.90
N ASN A 612 -19.33 4.02 -4.36
CA ASN A 612 -18.86 2.86 -5.11
C ASN A 612 -19.93 2.28 -6.06
N ALA A 613 -21.14 2.03 -5.55
CA ALA A 613 -22.27 1.54 -6.33
C ALA A 613 -22.64 2.47 -7.50
N ARG A 614 -22.70 3.79 -7.24
CA ARG A 614 -23.02 4.79 -8.27
C ARG A 614 -21.94 4.91 -9.34
N LEU A 615 -20.68 4.71 -8.98
CA LEU A 615 -19.55 4.76 -9.90
C LEU A 615 -19.48 3.48 -10.75
N ALA A 616 -19.73 2.31 -10.14
CA ALA A 616 -19.85 1.04 -10.85
C ALA A 616 -20.96 1.07 -11.92
N ALA A 617 -22.10 1.70 -11.63
CA ALA A 617 -23.20 1.89 -12.59
C ALA A 617 -22.87 2.81 -13.78
N LEU A 618 -21.82 3.63 -13.68
CA LEU A 618 -21.36 4.53 -14.76
C LEU A 618 -20.31 3.88 -15.67
N VAL A 619 -19.79 2.70 -15.33
CA VAL A 619 -18.80 1.99 -16.15
C VAL A 619 -19.45 1.39 -17.40
N THR A 620 -19.01 1.84 -18.57
CA THR A 620 -19.41 1.29 -19.87
C THR A 620 -18.42 0.23 -20.36
N ASN A 621 -18.83 -0.57 -21.33
CA ASN A 621 -17.97 -1.54 -22.02
C ASN A 621 -17.10 -0.92 -23.14
N LYS A 622 -17.12 0.41 -23.31
CA LYS A 622 -16.44 1.09 -24.42
C LYS A 622 -15.03 1.52 -24.01
N ASP A 623 -14.04 0.99 -24.70
CA ASP A 623 -12.69 1.55 -24.70
C ASP A 623 -12.75 3.00 -25.20
N GLY A 624 -12.11 3.92 -24.49
CA GLY A 624 -12.08 5.35 -24.83
C GLY A 624 -13.08 6.24 -24.07
N ASP A 625 -14.15 5.68 -23.50
CA ASP A 625 -15.02 6.44 -22.58
C ASP A 625 -14.23 6.73 -21.29
N VAL A 626 -13.77 7.97 -21.15
CA VAL A 626 -13.38 8.51 -19.85
C VAL A 626 -14.67 8.76 -19.09
N MET A 627 -14.82 8.20 -17.88
CA MET A 627 -15.81 8.73 -16.94
C MET A 627 -15.35 10.14 -16.60
N ALA A 628 -16.04 11.13 -17.17
CA ALA A 628 -15.70 12.55 -17.08
C ALA A 628 -15.62 13.05 -15.63
#